data_AF-A0A1G9RGV9-F1
#
_entry.id   AF-A0A1G9RGV9-F1
#
_cell.length_a   1.000
_cell.length_b   1.000
_cell.length_c   1.000
_cell.angle_alpha   90.00
_cell.angle_beta   90.00
_cell.angle_gamma   90.00
#
_symmetry.space_group_name_H-M   'P 1'
#
loop_
_entity.id
_entity.type
_entity.pdbx_description
1 polymer ?
#
loop_
_entity_poly.entity_id
_entity_poly.type
_entity_poly.pdbx_seq_one_letter_code
_entity_poly.pdbx_strand_id
1 'polypeptide(L)'
;MSLGRIPLLTLAVLVVLAGCSVAPNASDAQSPTVQSTAETPTTAVESTQPTPEPPGGYGEVYADVVADAPENATVVDASTSSVAESQSLRDAVDRAVAADGDRVTVRVEGESAYRSVDERFGRLPLYFGADGTSEPTAYVRHEGVIVRLSVSGGLYE
;
A
#
# COMPACT_ATOMS: atom_id res chain seq x y z
N MET A 1 6.25 -14.44 -49.94
CA MET A 1 7.06 -14.52 -48.71
C MET A 1 6.13 -14.82 -47.56
N SER A 2 6.49 -15.82 -46.75
CA SER A 2 5.61 -16.61 -45.90
C SER A 2 5.15 -15.87 -44.63
N LEU A 3 3.86 -16.00 -44.28
CA LEU A 3 3.28 -15.62 -42.98
C LEU A 3 3.74 -16.60 -41.89
N GLY A 4 4.50 -16.12 -40.90
CA GLY A 4 4.86 -16.88 -39.71
C GLY A 4 3.76 -16.84 -38.65
N ARG A 5 3.11 -17.98 -38.40
CA ARG A 5 2.18 -18.21 -37.28
C ARG A 5 2.98 -18.51 -36.01
N ILE A 6 2.73 -17.79 -34.92
CA ILE A 6 3.31 -18.07 -33.60
C ILE A 6 2.28 -18.89 -32.80
N PRO A 7 2.66 -20.07 -32.26
CA PRO A 7 1.73 -20.93 -31.53
C PRO A 7 1.44 -20.39 -30.13
N LEU A 8 0.14 -20.34 -29.84
CA LEU A 8 -0.50 -20.10 -28.56
C LEU A 8 -0.13 -21.23 -27.58
N LEU A 9 0.62 -20.93 -26.52
CA LEU A 9 1.05 -21.91 -25.52
C LEU A 9 0.19 -21.73 -24.26
N THR A 10 -0.92 -22.47 -24.22
CA THR A 10 -1.86 -22.52 -23.10
C THR A 10 -1.26 -23.36 -21.97
N LEU A 11 -0.84 -22.72 -20.87
CA LEU A 11 -0.39 -23.42 -19.67
C LEU A 11 -1.56 -23.50 -18.68
N ALA A 12 -2.23 -24.66 -18.63
CA ALA A 12 -3.19 -24.98 -17.59
C ALA A 12 -2.44 -25.54 -16.36
N VAL A 13 -2.46 -24.81 -15.25
CA VAL A 13 -1.94 -25.31 -13.97
C VAL A 13 -3.13 -25.71 -13.10
N LEU A 14 -3.24 -27.03 -12.91
CA LEU A 14 -4.22 -27.70 -12.07
C LEU A 14 -3.65 -27.82 -10.65
N VAL A 15 -4.21 -27.10 -9.66
CA VAL A 15 -3.86 -27.27 -8.25
C VAL A 15 -4.97 -28.05 -7.55
N VAL A 16 -4.67 -29.30 -7.21
CA VAL A 16 -5.50 -30.19 -6.40
C VAL A 16 -5.07 -30.01 -4.94
N LEU A 17 -5.99 -29.61 -4.06
CA LEU A 17 -5.83 -29.69 -2.61
C LEU A 17 -7.00 -30.50 -2.03
N ALA A 18 -6.74 -31.80 -1.84
CA ALA A 18 -7.32 -32.59 -0.75
C ALA A 18 -6.85 -31.94 0.57
N GLY A 19 -7.61 -31.78 1.65
CA GLY A 19 -8.63 -32.62 2.24
C GLY A 19 -8.22 -32.82 3.70
N CYS A 20 -8.98 -32.26 4.65
CA CYS A 20 -8.93 -32.66 6.07
C CYS A 20 -10.36 -32.71 6.60
N SER A 21 -10.77 -33.91 6.99
CA SER A 21 -12.11 -34.27 7.43
C SER A 21 -12.23 -34.13 8.96
N VAL A 22 -13.33 -33.50 9.38
CA VAL A 22 -14.18 -33.67 10.59
C VAL A 22 -13.61 -34.27 11.90
N ALA A 23 -13.93 -33.59 13.01
CA ALA A 23 -14.43 -34.24 14.21
C ALA A 23 -15.62 -33.45 14.80
N PRO A 24 -16.74 -34.11 15.17
CA PRO A 24 -17.89 -33.48 15.82
C PRO A 24 -17.78 -33.58 17.35
N ASN A 25 -18.20 -32.54 18.07
CA ASN A 25 -18.68 -32.70 19.43
C ASN A 25 -19.89 -31.79 19.64
N ALA A 26 -20.99 -32.43 20.04
CA ALA A 26 -22.28 -31.85 20.34
C ALA A 26 -22.40 -31.47 21.83
N SER A 27 -23.48 -30.76 22.13
CA SER A 27 -24.03 -30.42 23.46
C SER A 27 -23.32 -29.27 24.20
N ASP A 28 -23.98 -28.22 24.67
CA ASP A 28 -25.41 -28.06 24.98
C ASP A 28 -25.83 -26.58 25.00
N ALA A 29 -27.14 -26.40 24.79
CA ALA A 29 -28.03 -25.29 25.15
C ALA A 29 -27.43 -23.90 25.52
N GLN A 30 -27.85 -22.87 24.76
CA GLN A 30 -28.77 -21.83 25.27
C GLN A 30 -29.14 -20.85 24.15
N SER A 31 -30.44 -20.72 23.93
CA SER A 31 -31.05 -19.71 23.08
C SER A 31 -31.32 -18.47 23.92
N PRO A 32 -30.80 -17.29 23.53
CA PRO A 32 -31.49 -16.04 23.79
C PRO A 32 -31.94 -15.41 22.47
N THR A 33 -33.24 -15.19 22.41
CA THR A 33 -33.96 -14.31 21.47
C THR A 33 -33.23 -12.98 21.31
N VAL A 34 -32.75 -12.66 20.11
CA VAL A 34 -32.36 -11.29 19.76
C VAL A 34 -33.43 -10.72 18.84
N GLN A 35 -34.15 -9.73 19.36
CA GLN A 35 -35.13 -8.93 18.64
C GLN A 35 -34.46 -8.28 17.42
N SER A 36 -35.09 -8.47 16.26
CA SER A 36 -34.80 -7.68 15.07
C SER A 36 -35.41 -6.29 15.27
N THR A 37 -34.56 -5.32 15.62
CA THR A 37 -34.89 -3.90 15.51
C THR A 37 -34.18 -3.38 14.26
N ALA A 38 -34.97 -2.99 13.28
CA ALA A 38 -34.48 -2.30 12.10
C ALA A 38 -33.98 -0.91 12.51
N GLU A 39 -32.65 -0.75 12.58
CA GLU A 39 -32.03 0.55 12.73
C GLU A 39 -31.54 1.03 11.36
N THR A 40 -32.15 2.12 10.93
CA THR A 40 -31.82 2.94 9.77
C THR A 40 -30.32 3.19 9.69
N PRO A 41 -29.64 2.98 8.54
CA PRO A 41 -28.26 3.42 8.38
C PRO A 41 -28.26 4.95 8.38
N THR A 42 -27.96 5.54 9.53
CA THR A 42 -27.54 6.93 9.60
C THR A 42 -26.12 6.96 9.06
N THR A 43 -25.97 7.47 7.84
CA THR A 43 -24.70 7.92 7.28
C THR A 43 -24.10 8.95 8.25
N ALA A 44 -23.28 8.47 9.18
CA ALA A 44 -22.34 9.32 9.88
C ALA A 44 -21.27 9.70 8.87
N VAL A 45 -21.40 10.91 8.33
CA VAL A 45 -20.27 11.61 7.72
C VAL A 45 -19.22 11.73 8.81
N GLU A 46 -18.23 10.85 8.78
CA GLU A 46 -17.04 10.93 9.62
C GLU A 46 -16.30 12.19 9.18
N SER A 47 -16.62 13.28 9.87
CA SER A 47 -15.94 14.56 9.76
C SER A 47 -14.49 14.32 10.16
N THR A 48 -13.60 14.29 9.16
CA THR A 48 -12.15 14.17 9.31
C THR A 48 -11.64 15.44 10.00
N GLN A 49 -11.84 15.52 11.31
CA GLN A 49 -11.30 16.61 12.09
C GLN A 49 -9.79 16.33 12.25
N PRO A 50 -8.90 17.29 11.93
CA PRO A 50 -7.47 17.09 12.10
C PRO A 50 -7.18 16.84 13.57
N THR A 51 -6.70 15.64 13.88
CA THR A 51 -6.15 15.29 15.19
C THR A 51 -5.00 16.26 15.49
N PRO A 52 -4.97 16.93 16.66
CA PRO A 52 -3.88 17.84 17.00
C PRO A 52 -2.55 17.08 17.02
N GLU A 53 -1.59 17.56 16.22
CA GLU A 53 -0.26 16.98 16.08
C GLU A 53 0.49 17.00 17.42
N PRO A 54 1.02 15.85 17.89
CA PRO A 54 1.90 15.85 19.05
C PRO A 54 3.21 16.59 18.71
N PRO A 55 3.73 17.43 19.62
CA PRO A 55 5.03 18.06 19.45
C PRO A 55 6.15 17.02 19.64
N GLY A 56 6.79 16.64 18.54
CA GLY A 56 7.92 15.70 18.52
C GLY A 56 8.15 15.20 17.09
N GLY A 57 9.06 15.84 16.37
CA GLY A 57 9.26 15.62 14.94
C GLY A 57 9.82 14.24 14.58
N TYR A 58 9.30 13.67 13.48
CA TYR A 58 9.91 12.57 12.72
C TYR A 58 9.11 12.33 11.43
N GLY A 59 9.79 11.76 10.44
CA GLY A 59 9.55 12.06 9.04
C GLY A 59 8.22 11.61 8.44
N GLU A 60 8.06 11.95 7.17
CA GLU A 60 6.84 11.80 6.41
C GLU A 60 7.10 10.96 5.16
N VAL A 61 6.19 10.06 4.86
CA VAL A 61 6.11 9.38 3.57
C VAL A 61 5.01 10.08 2.77
N TYR A 62 5.38 10.67 1.65
CA TYR A 62 4.41 11.20 0.70
C TYR A 62 4.16 10.16 -0.39
N ALA A 63 2.90 10.03 -0.78
CA ALA A 63 2.50 9.18 -1.89
C ALA A 63 1.46 9.88 -2.75
N ASP A 64 1.61 9.78 -4.07
CA ASP A 64 0.63 10.28 -5.04
C ASP A 64 0.51 9.32 -6.22
N VAL A 65 -0.71 9.16 -6.73
CA VAL A 65 -0.96 8.39 -7.95
C VAL A 65 -0.57 9.23 -9.16
N VAL A 66 0.23 8.64 -10.05
CA VAL A 66 0.65 9.25 -11.31
C VAL A 66 0.15 8.42 -12.48
N ALA A 67 -0.16 9.08 -13.60
CA ALA A 67 -0.59 8.40 -14.82
C ALA A 67 0.52 7.48 -15.37
N ASP A 68 1.75 8.01 -15.41
CA ASP A 68 2.94 7.32 -15.92
C ASP A 68 4.19 7.70 -15.13
N ALA A 69 5.15 6.78 -15.06
CA ALA A 69 6.48 7.07 -14.54
C ALA A 69 7.36 7.70 -15.65
N PRO A 70 8.35 8.55 -15.31
CA PRO A 70 9.33 9.06 -16.27
C PRO A 70 10.03 7.92 -17.05
N GLU A 71 10.41 8.15 -18.31
CA GLU A 71 10.96 7.11 -19.19
C GLU A 71 12.20 6.38 -18.64
N ASN A 72 12.99 7.06 -17.80
CA ASN A 72 14.18 6.52 -17.16
C ASN A 72 13.98 6.13 -15.68
N ALA A 73 12.76 6.25 -15.14
CA ALA A 73 12.44 5.77 -13.81
C ALA A 73 12.16 4.25 -13.83
N THR A 74 12.64 3.54 -12.81
CA THR A 74 12.30 2.13 -12.64
C THR A 74 11.05 2.01 -11.78
N VAL A 75 10.02 1.35 -12.31
CA VAL A 75 8.80 1.02 -11.57
C VAL A 75 8.95 -0.38 -10.98
N VAL A 76 8.82 -0.50 -9.66
CA VAL A 76 8.84 -1.79 -8.96
C VAL A 76 7.46 -2.20 -8.49
N ASP A 77 7.24 -3.47 -8.21
CA ASP A 77 5.95 -3.94 -7.69
C ASP A 77 5.81 -3.67 -6.19
N ALA A 78 4.59 -3.38 -5.70
CA ALA A 78 4.32 -3.16 -4.28
C ALA A 78 4.66 -4.39 -3.40
N SER A 79 4.74 -5.58 -3.99
CA SER A 79 5.19 -6.80 -3.30
C SER A 79 6.70 -6.91 -3.11
N THR A 80 7.51 -6.00 -3.66
CA THR A 80 8.96 -5.95 -3.37
C THR A 80 9.20 -5.83 -1.87
N SER A 81 10.13 -6.61 -1.32
CA SER A 81 10.40 -6.71 0.12
C SER A 81 10.58 -5.36 0.81
N SER A 82 11.26 -4.41 0.16
CA SER A 82 11.44 -3.05 0.69
C SER A 82 10.12 -2.32 0.99
N VAL A 83 9.10 -2.49 0.14
CA VAL A 83 7.75 -1.95 0.36
C VAL A 83 6.98 -2.87 1.30
N ALA A 84 6.92 -4.17 1.00
CA ALA A 84 6.10 -5.14 1.72
C ALA A 84 6.44 -5.26 3.23
N GLU A 85 7.72 -5.10 3.60
CA GLU A 85 8.18 -5.19 5.00
C GLU A 85 8.08 -3.86 5.75
N SER A 86 7.76 -2.75 5.07
CA SER A 86 7.59 -1.44 5.68
C SER A 86 6.11 -1.11 5.81
N GLN A 87 5.59 -1.08 7.04
CA GLN A 87 4.20 -0.70 7.25
C GLN A 87 3.90 0.71 6.73
N SER A 88 4.75 1.70 7.02
CA SER A 88 4.52 3.08 6.57
C SER A 88 4.52 3.24 5.04
N LEU A 89 5.37 2.48 4.31
CA LEU A 89 5.36 2.54 2.84
C LEU A 89 4.12 1.85 2.26
N ARG A 90 3.70 0.71 2.81
CA ARG A 90 2.45 0.05 2.41
C ARG A 90 1.25 0.94 2.66
N ASP A 91 1.14 1.49 3.88
CA ASP A 91 0.03 2.37 4.26
C ASP A 91 -0.02 3.60 3.34
N ALA A 92 1.13 4.15 2.93
CA ALA A 92 1.18 5.27 2.00
C ALA A 92 0.71 4.89 0.59
N VAL A 93 1.13 3.74 0.07
CA VAL A 93 0.69 3.21 -1.24
C VAL A 93 -0.81 2.93 -1.24
N ASP A 94 -1.30 2.18 -0.24
CA ASP A 94 -2.71 1.78 -0.14
C ASP A 94 -3.61 3.02 0.00
N ARG A 95 -3.19 4.02 0.81
CA ARG A 95 -3.92 5.29 0.95
C ARG A 95 -3.90 6.12 -0.32
N ALA A 96 -2.79 6.17 -1.06
CA ALA A 96 -2.72 6.92 -2.31
C ALA A 96 -3.67 6.35 -3.37
N VAL A 97 -3.76 5.02 -3.47
CA VAL A 97 -4.69 4.35 -4.38
C VAL A 97 -6.14 4.61 -3.95
N ALA A 98 -6.43 4.56 -2.64
CA ALA A 98 -7.76 4.84 -2.12
C ALA A 98 -8.19 6.32 -2.26
N ALA A 99 -7.22 7.24 -2.33
CA ALA A 99 -7.46 8.68 -2.45
C ALA A 99 -7.69 9.16 -3.89
N ASP A 100 -7.71 8.26 -4.88
CA ASP A 100 -8.11 8.51 -6.28
C ASP A 100 -7.44 9.74 -6.93
N GLY A 101 -6.12 9.89 -6.72
CA GLY A 101 -5.31 10.95 -7.32
C GLY A 101 -4.90 12.08 -6.37
N ASP A 102 -5.45 12.14 -5.16
CA ASP A 102 -4.98 13.06 -4.14
C ASP A 102 -3.65 12.59 -3.52
N ARG A 103 -2.77 13.55 -3.22
CA ARG A 103 -1.52 13.28 -2.50
C ARG A 103 -1.83 12.97 -1.04
N VAL A 104 -1.30 11.86 -0.54
CA VAL A 104 -1.41 11.45 0.86
C VAL A 104 -0.07 11.58 1.58
N THR A 105 -0.15 11.80 2.88
CA THR A 105 1.00 11.87 3.78
C THR A 105 0.81 10.86 4.92
N VAL A 106 1.82 10.05 5.17
CA VAL A 106 1.89 9.13 6.32
C VAL A 106 3.02 9.59 7.24
N ARG A 107 2.67 10.01 8.46
CA ARG A 107 3.64 10.44 9.48
C ARG A 107 4.29 9.23 10.14
N VAL A 108 5.61 9.28 10.36
CA VAL A 108 6.41 8.17 10.89
C VAL A 108 7.00 8.49 12.25
N GLU A 109 6.17 8.37 13.27
CA GLU A 109 6.34 7.62 14.52
C GLU A 109 7.74 7.39 15.17
N GLY A 110 8.64 8.36 15.35
CA GLY A 110 9.92 8.20 16.08
C GLY A 110 11.16 8.02 15.22
N GLU A 111 12.33 8.44 15.70
CA GLU A 111 13.60 8.40 14.93
C GLU A 111 13.94 6.98 14.44
N SER A 112 13.82 5.97 15.30
CA SER A 112 14.13 4.58 14.92
C SER A 112 13.16 4.05 13.86
N ALA A 113 11.89 4.42 13.94
CA ALA A 113 10.89 4.04 12.93
C ALA A 113 11.20 4.75 11.61
N TYR A 114 11.46 6.06 11.65
CA TYR A 114 11.85 6.84 10.48
C TYR A 114 13.10 6.26 9.81
N ARG A 115 14.18 6.00 10.57
CA ARG A 115 15.41 5.40 10.03
C ARG A 115 15.13 4.05 9.36
N SER A 116 14.23 3.25 9.93
CA SER A 116 13.83 1.96 9.36
C SER A 116 13.03 2.10 8.05
N VAL A 117 12.22 3.16 7.93
CA VAL A 117 11.50 3.50 6.69
C VAL A 117 12.47 4.05 5.64
N ASP A 118 13.32 4.99 6.03
CA ASP A 118 14.35 5.62 5.18
C ASP A 118 15.30 4.59 4.59
N GLU A 119 15.80 3.64 5.40
CA GLU A 119 16.67 2.56 4.94
C GLU A 119 15.97 1.66 3.90
N ARG A 120 14.69 1.31 4.13
CA ARG A 120 13.93 0.49 3.17
C ARG A 120 13.62 1.26 1.91
N PHE A 121 13.26 2.53 2.02
CA PHE A 121 13.04 3.42 0.88
C PHE A 121 14.33 3.56 0.05
N GLY A 122 15.49 3.71 0.69
CA GLY A 122 16.79 3.78 0.03
C GLY A 122 17.22 2.51 -0.72
N ARG A 123 16.56 1.36 -0.48
CA ARG A 123 16.76 0.12 -1.24
C ARG A 123 15.92 0.05 -2.52
N LEU A 124 14.98 0.97 -2.70
CA LEU A 124 14.20 1.09 -3.94
C LEU A 124 15.06 1.74 -5.04
N PRO A 125 14.76 1.50 -6.32
CA PRO A 125 15.44 2.20 -7.40
C PRO A 125 14.97 3.66 -7.44
N LEU A 126 15.72 4.51 -6.73
CA LEU A 126 15.42 5.93 -6.60
C LEU A 126 15.67 6.68 -7.92
N TYR A 127 14.75 7.58 -8.23
CA TYR A 127 14.79 8.53 -9.31
C TYR A 127 15.04 9.94 -8.74
N PHE A 128 16.00 10.65 -9.33
CA PHE A 128 16.47 11.97 -8.86
C PHE A 128 16.14 13.10 -9.85
N GLY A 129 15.19 12.89 -10.77
CA GLY A 129 14.96 13.81 -11.88
C GLY A 129 16.00 13.65 -13.00
N ALA A 130 15.74 14.26 -14.16
CA ALA A 130 16.69 14.29 -15.27
C ALA A 130 17.98 15.06 -14.89
N ASP A 131 17.86 16.08 -14.06
CA ASP A 131 18.95 16.96 -13.65
C ASP A 131 19.66 16.50 -12.37
N GLY A 132 19.19 15.43 -11.72
CA GLY A 132 19.76 14.88 -10.48
C GLY A 132 19.57 15.74 -9.23
N THR A 133 18.81 16.83 -9.33
CA THR A 133 18.57 17.79 -8.23
C THR A 133 17.22 17.61 -7.56
N SER A 134 16.37 16.71 -8.06
CA SER A 134 15.07 16.45 -7.45
C SER A 134 15.22 15.63 -6.19
N GLU A 135 14.24 15.78 -5.29
CA GLU A 135 14.12 14.90 -4.13
C GLU A 135 14.08 13.42 -4.59
N PRO A 136 14.69 12.51 -3.82
CA PRO A 136 14.67 11.09 -4.15
C PRO A 136 13.24 10.58 -4.17
N THR A 137 12.82 10.03 -5.30
CA THR A 137 11.48 9.46 -5.49
C THR A 137 11.59 8.00 -5.94
N ALA A 138 10.65 7.16 -5.50
CA ALA A 138 10.50 5.80 -6.00
C ALA A 138 9.14 5.67 -6.71
N TYR A 139 9.07 4.80 -7.72
CA TYR A 139 7.81 4.51 -8.41
C TYR A 139 7.42 3.06 -8.13
N VAL A 140 6.24 2.88 -7.55
CA VAL A 140 5.72 1.58 -7.13
C VAL A 140 4.41 1.31 -7.85
N ARG A 141 4.29 0.12 -8.45
CA ARG A 141 3.06 -0.37 -9.08
C ARG A 141 2.25 -1.15 -8.06
N HIS A 142 0.98 -0.80 -7.89
CA HIS A 142 0.01 -1.48 -7.05
C HIS A 142 -1.29 -1.66 -7.84
N GLU A 143 -1.73 -2.90 -8.07
CA GLU A 143 -2.96 -3.24 -8.81
C GLU A 143 -3.09 -2.56 -10.20
N GLY A 144 -1.96 -2.30 -10.86
CA GLY A 144 -1.93 -1.63 -12.17
C GLY A 144 -1.85 -0.11 -12.11
N VAL A 145 -1.96 0.50 -10.93
CA VAL A 145 -1.77 1.93 -10.66
C VAL A 145 -0.30 2.20 -10.32
N ILE A 146 0.25 3.33 -10.76
CA ILE A 146 1.61 3.76 -10.40
C ILE A 146 1.52 4.82 -9.32
N VAL A 147 2.20 4.56 -8.21
CA VAL A 147 2.33 5.47 -7.06
C VAL A 147 3.75 5.99 -7.01
N ARG A 148 3.90 7.32 -6.99
CA ARG A 148 5.15 8.00 -6.71
C ARG A 148 5.28 8.15 -5.19
N LEU A 149 6.40 7.69 -4.65
CA LEU A 149 6.75 7.77 -3.23
C LEU A 149 7.93 8.70 -3.02
N SER A 150 7.89 9.51 -1.97
CA SER A 150 9.06 10.20 -1.42
C SER A 150 9.04 10.17 0.10
N VAL A 151 10.22 10.20 0.70
CA VAL A 151 10.38 10.25 2.15
C VAL A 151 11.12 11.53 2.50
N SER A 152 10.63 12.25 3.50
CA SER A 152 11.29 13.43 4.04
C SER A 152 11.47 13.29 5.53
N GLY A 153 12.67 13.62 6.01
CA GLY A 153 13.01 13.64 7.42
C GLY A 153 13.42 15.04 7.84
N GLY A 154 12.94 15.47 9.01
CA GLY A 154 13.34 16.73 9.61
C GLY A 154 13.24 16.65 11.13
N LEU A 155 14.25 17.19 11.80
CA LEU A 155 14.07 17.67 13.17
C LEU A 155 13.26 18.96 13.06
N TYR A 156 12.03 18.95 13.53
CA TYR A 156 11.37 20.21 13.88
C TYR A 156 12.07 20.70 15.15
N GLU A 157 13.11 21.52 14.99
CA GLU A 157 13.70 22.30 16.10
C GLU A 157 12.75 23.41 16.55
#